data_AF-A0A1J3H7T5-F1
#
_entry.id   AF-A0A1J3H7T5-F1
#
_cell.length_a   1.000
_cell.length_b   1.000
_cell.length_c   1.000
_cell.angle_alpha   90.00
_cell.angle_beta   90.00
_cell.angle_gamma   90.00
#
_symmetry.space_group_name_H-M   'P 1'
#
loop_
_entity.id
_entity.type
_entity.pdbx_description
1 polymer ?
#
loop_
_entity_poly.entity_id
_entity_poly.type
_entity_poly.pdbx_seq_one_letter_code
_entity_poly.pdbx_strand_id
1 'polypeptide(L)'
;TVGCKEHRELAREAVRKSLVLLKNGTKIDKPFMPLDRMAERILVVGTHAHDLGNQCGGWTKTKSGQSGGITIGTTLLDAIKAAVGDKTQVIYEKTPSNETLASGEGFSYAIVAVGEPPYAEMKGDNSELTIPLNGSDIVTVVAEKIPTLLILFSGRPMVLEPPVLEKSEALVAAWFPGTEGQGIADVIFGDYDFVGKLPVSWFKHVEQLPLNADAKLYDPLFPLGFGLTSNSGLTSPV
;
A
#
# COMPACT_ATOMS: atom_id res chain seq x y z
N THR A 1 27.63 -0.84 14.52
CA THR A 1 27.92 -0.99 13.07
C THR A 1 26.83 -0.31 12.27
N VAL A 2 27.10 0.14 11.04
CA VAL A 2 26.11 0.83 10.19
C VAL A 2 25.32 -0.21 9.39
N GLY A 3 23.99 -0.09 9.36
CA GLY A 3 23.11 -0.99 8.58
C GLY A 3 23.06 -2.44 9.07
N CYS A 4 23.30 -2.66 10.37
CA CYS A 4 23.32 -4.00 10.96
C CYS A 4 21.94 -4.66 10.97
N LYS A 5 21.93 -5.99 11.15
CA LYS A 5 20.72 -6.81 11.10
C LYS A 5 19.70 -6.36 12.15
N GLU A 6 20.14 -6.07 13.37
CA GLU A 6 19.28 -5.69 14.48
C GLU A 6 18.51 -4.39 14.19
N HIS A 7 19.16 -3.41 13.55
CA HIS A 7 18.50 -2.17 13.14
C HIS A 7 17.53 -2.39 11.98
N ARG A 8 17.83 -3.32 11.07
CA ARG A 8 16.91 -3.69 9.98
C ARG A 8 15.69 -4.43 10.51
N GLU A 9 15.84 -5.31 11.48
CA GLU A 9 14.70 -5.95 12.15
C GLU A 9 13.83 -4.92 12.88
N LEU A 10 14.43 -3.94 13.55
CA LEU A 10 13.69 -2.83 14.15
C LEU A 10 12.95 -2.00 13.09
N ALA A 11 13.60 -1.70 11.96
CA ALA A 11 12.96 -0.99 10.86
C ALA A 11 11.80 -1.80 10.24
N ARG A 12 11.98 -3.11 10.04
CA ARG A 12 10.91 -4.03 9.59
C ARG A 12 9.73 -4.02 10.57
N GLU A 13 9.99 -4.00 11.87
CA GLU A 13 8.95 -3.86 12.89
C GLU A 13 8.20 -2.53 12.79
N ALA A 14 8.92 -1.43 12.62
CA ALA A 14 8.32 -0.10 12.43
C ALA A 14 7.45 -0.07 11.17
N VAL A 15 7.90 -0.69 10.07
CA VAL A 15 7.10 -0.85 8.84
C VAL A 15 5.78 -1.53 9.18
N ARG A 16 5.80 -2.75 9.75
CA ARG A 16 4.58 -3.50 10.13
C ARG A 16 3.58 -2.65 10.92
N LYS A 17 4.07 -1.95 11.94
CA LYS A 17 3.24 -1.14 12.86
C LYS A 17 2.72 0.15 12.23
N SER A 18 3.35 0.63 11.15
CA SER A 18 2.95 1.87 10.46
C SER A 18 1.80 1.69 9.48
N LEU A 19 1.61 0.46 8.96
CA LEU A 19 0.62 0.18 7.92
C LEU A 19 -0.80 0.37 8.45
N VAL A 20 -1.62 1.10 7.70
CA VAL A 20 -3.04 1.31 8.03
C VAL A 20 -3.91 0.62 6.99
N LEU A 21 -4.69 -0.36 7.43
CA LEU A 21 -5.70 -1.02 6.60
C LEU A 21 -6.94 -0.12 6.51
N LEU A 22 -7.23 0.39 5.32
CA LEU A 22 -8.33 1.33 5.08
C LEU A 22 -9.59 0.63 4.57
N LYS A 23 -9.43 -0.46 3.82
CA LYS A 23 -10.50 -1.30 3.28
C LYS A 23 -10.07 -2.76 3.33
N ASN A 24 -11.00 -3.66 3.66
CA ASN A 24 -10.76 -5.11 3.67
C ASN A 24 -12.00 -5.92 3.28
N GLY A 25 -12.23 -6.03 1.97
CA GLY A 25 -13.38 -6.68 1.36
C GLY A 25 -14.43 -5.68 0.86
N THR A 26 -15.15 -6.08 -0.18
CA THR A 26 -16.39 -5.42 -0.64
C THR A 26 -17.62 -5.81 0.18
N LYS A 27 -17.53 -6.90 0.97
CA LYS A 27 -18.59 -7.39 1.85
C LYS A 27 -18.08 -7.50 3.29
N ILE A 28 -18.92 -7.11 4.24
CA ILE A 28 -18.58 -7.06 5.68
C ILE A 28 -18.23 -8.45 6.25
N ASP A 29 -18.82 -9.51 5.71
CA ASP A 29 -18.71 -10.89 6.20
C ASP A 29 -17.63 -11.72 5.50
N LYS A 30 -16.93 -11.15 4.50
CA LYS A 30 -15.88 -11.86 3.75
C LYS A 30 -14.65 -10.97 3.59
N PRO A 31 -13.73 -10.96 4.58
CA PRO A 31 -12.49 -10.18 4.46
C PRO A 31 -11.62 -10.72 3.32
N PHE A 32 -10.89 -9.83 2.68
CA PHE A 32 -9.93 -10.16 1.62
C PHE A 32 -8.54 -10.50 2.16
N MET A 33 -8.18 -9.88 3.29
CA MET A 33 -6.92 -10.05 4.02
C MET A 33 -7.10 -11.00 5.21
N PRO A 34 -6.08 -11.77 5.62
CA PRO A 34 -4.76 -11.88 4.97
C PRO A 34 -4.82 -12.60 3.61
N LEU A 35 -3.86 -12.30 2.74
CA LEU A 35 -3.75 -12.94 1.43
C LEU A 35 -3.33 -14.41 1.56
N ASP A 36 -3.83 -15.25 0.67
CA ASP A 36 -3.43 -16.67 0.61
C ASP A 36 -1.99 -16.80 0.08
N ARG A 37 -1.08 -17.19 0.97
CA ARG A 37 0.34 -17.41 0.64
C ARG A 37 0.55 -18.63 -0.26
N MET A 38 -0.43 -19.54 -0.34
CA MET A 38 -0.38 -20.77 -1.15
C MET A 38 -1.09 -20.63 -2.51
N ALA A 39 -1.49 -19.42 -2.90
CA ALA A 39 -2.07 -19.15 -4.21
C ALA A 39 -1.16 -19.66 -5.33
N GLU A 40 -1.74 -20.32 -6.34
CA GLU A 40 -0.94 -20.90 -7.44
C GLU A 40 -0.29 -19.82 -8.30
N ARG A 41 -1.00 -18.72 -8.55
CA ARG A 41 -0.54 -17.64 -9.43
C ARG A 41 -1.07 -16.29 -8.97
N ILE A 42 -0.17 -15.32 -8.83
CA ILE A 42 -0.49 -13.97 -8.36
C ILE A 42 0.11 -12.92 -9.30
N LEU A 43 -0.53 -11.76 -9.36
CA LEU A 43 -0.05 -10.62 -10.13
C LEU A 43 0.47 -9.54 -9.18
N VAL A 44 1.66 -9.00 -9.45
CA VAL A 44 2.20 -7.82 -8.76
C VAL A 44 2.46 -6.75 -9.81
N VAL A 45 1.88 -5.56 -9.65
CA VAL A 45 2.05 -4.46 -10.60
C VAL A 45 2.25 -3.12 -9.93
N GLY A 46 2.62 -2.14 -10.75
CA GLY A 46 2.68 -0.75 -10.35
C GLY A 46 4.11 -0.25 -10.16
N THR A 47 4.23 1.07 -10.16
CA THR A 47 5.50 1.79 -10.18
C THR A 47 6.29 1.66 -8.88
N HIS A 48 5.66 1.22 -7.78
CA HIS A 48 6.27 1.10 -6.46
C HIS A 48 6.58 -0.35 -6.05
N ALA A 49 6.06 -1.34 -6.78
CA ALA A 49 6.23 -2.75 -6.43
C ALA A 49 7.71 -3.18 -6.36
N HIS A 50 8.54 -2.72 -7.29
CA HIS A 50 9.97 -3.07 -7.35
C HIS A 50 10.85 -1.82 -7.45
N ASP A 51 10.58 -0.83 -6.61
CA ASP A 51 11.30 0.45 -6.60
C ASP A 51 11.61 0.87 -5.15
N LEU A 52 12.83 0.56 -4.70
CA LEU A 52 13.25 0.83 -3.32
C LEU A 52 13.30 2.33 -3.04
N GLY A 53 13.66 3.13 -4.03
CA GLY A 53 13.71 4.58 -3.95
C GLY A 53 12.35 5.20 -3.68
N ASN A 54 11.33 4.80 -4.46
CA ASN A 54 9.95 5.23 -4.23
C ASN A 54 9.40 4.74 -2.88
N GLN A 55 9.77 3.53 -2.45
CA GLN A 55 9.43 3.00 -1.12
C GLN A 55 10.02 3.85 0.03
N CYS A 56 11.19 4.46 -0.17
CA CYS A 56 11.86 5.26 0.84
C CYS A 56 11.44 6.75 0.84
N GLY A 57 11.06 7.30 -0.32
CA GLY A 57 10.72 8.71 -0.46
C GLY A 57 11.91 9.67 -0.39
N GLY A 58 11.63 10.93 -0.06
CA GLY A 58 12.64 11.98 0.08
C GLY A 58 13.66 11.72 1.19
N TRP A 59 14.73 12.53 1.23
CA TRP A 59 15.80 12.41 2.23
C TRP A 59 16.52 11.06 2.29
N THR A 60 16.33 10.20 1.30
CA THR A 60 17.02 8.92 1.21
C THR A 60 18.09 8.99 0.14
N LYS A 61 19.37 8.89 0.56
CA LYS A 61 20.60 9.07 -0.23
C LYS A 61 20.81 10.46 -0.84
N THR A 62 19.76 11.09 -1.36
CA THR A 62 19.77 12.47 -1.86
C THR A 62 18.64 13.25 -1.21
N LYS A 63 18.70 14.59 -1.28
CA LYS A 63 17.69 15.48 -0.69
C LYS A 63 16.27 15.13 -1.15
N SER A 64 16.03 15.06 -2.45
CA SER A 64 14.70 14.76 -2.98
C SER A 64 14.38 13.27 -3.05
N GLY A 65 15.32 12.39 -2.72
CA GLY A 65 15.23 10.98 -3.07
C GLY A 65 15.31 10.76 -4.59
N GLN A 66 15.33 9.49 -5.00
CA GLN A 66 15.39 9.06 -6.41
C GLN A 66 14.68 7.71 -6.53
N SER A 67 14.13 7.40 -7.70
CA SER A 67 13.58 6.09 -8.00
C SER A 67 14.68 5.04 -8.26
N GLY A 68 14.33 3.76 -8.16
CA GLY A 68 15.18 2.61 -8.42
C GLY A 68 15.90 2.03 -7.19
N GLY A 69 16.89 1.18 -7.44
CA GLY A 69 17.71 0.54 -6.41
C GLY A 69 18.79 1.47 -5.83
N ILE A 70 18.39 2.44 -5.01
CA ILE A 70 19.28 3.52 -4.55
C ILE A 70 20.16 3.13 -3.33
N THR A 71 19.82 2.04 -2.64
CA THR A 71 20.52 1.59 -1.42
C THR A 71 20.28 0.10 -1.17
N ILE A 72 20.82 -0.43 -0.08
CA ILE A 72 20.60 -1.82 0.35
C ILE A 72 19.28 -1.91 1.14
N GLY A 73 18.33 -2.67 0.61
CA GLY A 73 17.04 -2.96 1.23
C GLY A 73 16.31 -4.07 0.48
N THR A 74 15.05 -4.30 0.85
CA THR A 74 14.14 -5.25 0.20
C THR A 74 12.95 -4.48 -0.35
N THR A 75 12.68 -4.62 -1.64
CA THR A 75 11.47 -4.06 -2.26
C THR A 75 10.23 -4.85 -1.86
N LEU A 76 9.05 -4.28 -2.07
CA LEU A 76 7.79 -5.00 -1.89
C LEU A 76 7.73 -6.29 -2.73
N LEU A 77 8.15 -6.26 -4.00
CA LEU A 77 8.15 -7.43 -4.88
C LEU A 77 9.06 -8.54 -4.34
N ASP A 78 10.27 -8.18 -3.90
CA ASP A 78 11.22 -9.17 -3.35
C ASP A 78 10.68 -9.77 -2.05
N ALA A 79 10.04 -8.94 -1.21
CA ALA A 79 9.38 -9.38 0.00
C ALA A 79 8.20 -10.33 -0.27
N ILE A 80 7.37 -10.05 -1.27
CA ILE A 80 6.27 -10.92 -1.70
C ILE A 80 6.82 -12.25 -2.19
N LYS A 81 7.82 -12.25 -3.09
CA LYS A 81 8.45 -13.48 -3.60
C LYS A 81 9.01 -14.33 -2.49
N ALA A 82 9.71 -13.72 -1.52
CA ALA A 82 10.24 -14.43 -0.37
C ALA A 82 9.13 -15.00 0.54
N ALA A 83 8.00 -14.31 0.67
CA ALA A 83 6.90 -14.76 1.50
C ALA A 83 6.14 -15.96 0.89
N VAL A 84 5.82 -15.91 -0.39
CA VAL A 84 5.04 -16.98 -1.07
C VAL A 84 5.90 -18.19 -1.47
N GLY A 85 7.20 -17.99 -1.68
CA GLY A 85 8.13 -19.04 -2.05
C GLY A 85 7.93 -19.58 -3.47
N ASP A 86 8.63 -20.67 -3.79
CA ASP A 86 8.77 -21.14 -5.19
C ASP A 86 7.53 -21.86 -5.75
N LYS A 87 6.53 -22.15 -4.91
CA LYS A 87 5.30 -22.83 -5.34
C LYS A 87 4.27 -21.91 -5.97
N THR A 88 4.37 -20.60 -5.69
CA THR A 88 3.49 -19.58 -6.24
C THR A 88 4.16 -18.91 -7.43
N GLN A 89 3.48 -18.91 -8.57
CA GLN A 89 3.92 -18.16 -9.73
C GLN A 89 3.64 -16.66 -9.53
N VAL A 90 4.69 -15.89 -9.25
CA VAL A 90 4.61 -14.43 -9.14
C VAL A 90 4.88 -13.78 -10.50
N ILE A 91 3.85 -13.25 -11.14
CA ILE A 91 4.00 -12.43 -12.36
C ILE A 91 4.17 -10.98 -11.94
N TYR A 92 5.25 -10.34 -12.41
CA TYR A 92 5.50 -8.92 -12.16
C TYR A 92 5.52 -8.13 -13.46
N GLU A 93 4.71 -7.07 -13.51
CA GLU A 93 4.75 -6.09 -14.60
C GLU A 93 4.62 -4.68 -14.00
N LYS A 94 5.58 -3.78 -14.25
CA LYS A 94 5.48 -2.40 -13.76
C LYS A 94 4.20 -1.71 -14.25
N THR A 95 3.86 -1.96 -15.51
CA THR A 95 2.59 -1.59 -16.14
C THR A 95 1.99 -2.86 -16.73
N PRO A 96 0.75 -3.24 -16.40
CA PRO A 96 0.17 -4.49 -16.87
C PRO A 96 0.00 -4.50 -18.39
N SER A 97 0.35 -5.62 -19.02
CA SER A 97 0.11 -5.85 -20.45
C SER A 97 -1.35 -6.23 -20.72
N ASN A 98 -1.83 -5.97 -21.93
CA ASN A 98 -3.18 -6.40 -22.35
C ASN A 98 -3.34 -7.92 -22.27
N GLU A 99 -2.27 -8.69 -22.49
CA GLU A 99 -2.28 -10.15 -22.39
C GLU A 99 -2.46 -10.62 -20.94
N THR A 100 -1.74 -10.00 -20.00
CA THR A 100 -1.89 -10.26 -18.56
C THR A 100 -3.30 -9.94 -18.07
N LEU A 101 -3.86 -8.80 -18.49
CA LEU A 101 -5.22 -8.40 -18.14
C LEU A 101 -6.29 -9.30 -18.76
N ALA A 102 -6.09 -9.73 -20.01
CA ALA A 102 -6.98 -10.69 -20.67
C ALA A 102 -6.98 -12.06 -19.99
N SER A 103 -5.87 -12.42 -19.33
CA SER A 103 -5.71 -13.66 -18.56
C SER A 103 -6.11 -13.51 -17.08
N GLY A 104 -6.87 -12.47 -16.72
CA GLY A 104 -7.21 -12.11 -15.34
C GLY A 104 -7.78 -13.25 -14.50
N GLU A 105 -8.62 -14.10 -15.08
CA GLU A 105 -9.23 -15.25 -14.39
C GLU A 105 -8.22 -16.29 -13.88
N GLY A 106 -7.00 -16.29 -14.42
CA GLY A 106 -5.92 -17.19 -13.99
C GLY A 106 -5.15 -16.71 -12.75
N PHE A 107 -5.46 -15.54 -12.20
CA PHE A 107 -4.80 -15.00 -11.02
C PHE A 107 -5.69 -15.12 -9.78
N SER A 108 -5.14 -15.64 -8.68
CA SER A 108 -5.88 -15.71 -7.40
C SER A 108 -6.14 -14.33 -6.83
N TYR A 109 -5.16 -13.42 -6.95
CA TYR A 109 -5.29 -12.01 -6.61
C TYR A 109 -4.18 -11.18 -7.28
N ALA A 110 -4.38 -9.87 -7.28
CA ALA A 110 -3.37 -8.88 -7.67
C ALA A 110 -2.98 -7.99 -6.49
N ILE A 111 -1.71 -7.60 -6.45
CA ILE A 111 -1.17 -6.56 -5.57
C ILE A 111 -0.75 -5.40 -6.47
N VAL A 112 -1.44 -4.26 -6.35
CA VAL A 112 -1.14 -3.04 -7.10
C VAL A 112 -0.44 -2.06 -6.16
N ALA A 113 0.83 -1.75 -6.44
CA ALA A 113 1.66 -0.86 -5.66
C ALA A 113 1.94 0.45 -6.42
N VAL A 114 1.24 1.51 -6.02
CA VAL A 114 1.30 2.84 -6.64
C VAL A 114 1.43 3.91 -5.56
N GLY A 115 1.76 5.14 -5.94
CA GLY A 115 2.05 6.16 -4.95
C GLY A 115 2.75 7.40 -5.46
N GLU A 116 3.07 8.30 -4.54
CA GLU A 116 3.85 9.50 -4.81
C GLU A 116 5.33 9.14 -5.09
N PRO A 117 5.98 9.73 -6.12
CA PRO A 117 7.43 9.63 -6.25
C PRO A 117 8.14 10.35 -5.09
N PRO A 118 9.44 10.12 -4.88
CA PRO A 118 10.21 10.84 -3.88
C PRO A 118 10.17 12.36 -4.06
N TYR A 119 9.95 13.08 -2.97
CA TYR A 119 10.02 14.54 -2.91
C TYR A 119 10.54 15.01 -1.54
N ALA A 120 11.01 16.25 -1.49
CA ALA A 120 11.36 16.91 -0.23
C ALA A 120 11.09 18.41 -0.32
N GLU A 121 10.61 18.98 0.79
CA GLU A 121 10.31 20.41 0.94
C GLU A 121 9.36 20.90 -0.17
N MET A 122 9.64 22.06 -0.77
CA MET A 122 8.79 22.73 -1.77
C MET A 122 8.50 21.88 -3.02
N LYS A 123 9.34 20.87 -3.31
CA LYS A 123 9.06 19.95 -4.44
C LYS A 123 7.86 19.03 -4.16
N GLY A 124 7.43 18.92 -2.91
CA GLY A 124 6.24 18.19 -2.51
C GLY A 124 4.97 19.03 -2.51
N ASP A 125 5.03 20.34 -2.76
CA ASP A 125 3.83 21.19 -2.77
C ASP A 125 2.93 20.76 -3.93
N ASN A 126 1.69 20.34 -3.61
CA ASN A 126 0.73 19.80 -4.57
C ASN A 126 -0.69 20.10 -4.07
N SER A 127 -1.45 20.86 -4.86
CA SER A 127 -2.85 21.23 -4.56
C SER A 127 -3.89 20.22 -5.05
N GLU A 128 -3.50 19.29 -5.93
CA GLU A 128 -4.39 18.29 -6.52
C GLU A 128 -4.41 16.99 -5.73
N LEU A 129 -3.27 16.60 -5.14
CA LEU A 129 -3.12 15.41 -4.30
C LEU A 129 -3.67 14.10 -4.93
N THR A 130 -3.65 13.99 -6.25
CA THR A 130 -4.07 12.78 -6.99
C THR A 130 -2.95 11.73 -7.01
N ILE A 131 -3.31 10.45 -7.14
CA ILE A 131 -2.32 9.37 -7.26
C ILE A 131 -1.61 9.53 -8.62
N PRO A 132 -0.29 9.80 -8.64
CA PRO A 132 0.39 10.16 -9.88
C PRO A 132 0.68 8.92 -10.75
N LEU A 133 1.23 9.17 -11.95
CA LEU A 133 1.70 8.13 -12.89
C LEU A 133 0.56 7.19 -13.35
N ASN A 134 -0.64 7.74 -13.54
CA ASN A 134 -1.87 7.02 -13.88
C ASN A 134 -2.17 5.89 -12.87
N GLY A 135 -1.80 6.10 -11.60
CA GLY A 135 -1.95 5.08 -10.56
C GLY A 135 -3.41 4.63 -10.38
N SER A 136 -4.36 5.57 -10.35
CA SER A 136 -5.79 5.26 -10.29
C SER A 136 -6.27 4.39 -11.47
N ASP A 137 -5.78 4.67 -12.68
CA ASP A 137 -6.14 3.91 -13.88
C ASP A 137 -5.60 2.48 -13.80
N ILE A 138 -4.33 2.31 -13.41
CA ILE A 138 -3.73 0.98 -13.23
C ILE A 138 -4.51 0.16 -12.19
N VAL A 139 -4.86 0.78 -11.06
CA VAL A 139 -5.67 0.13 -10.02
C VAL A 139 -7.01 -0.31 -10.59
N THR A 140 -7.71 0.61 -11.27
CA THR A 140 -9.06 0.37 -11.79
C THR A 140 -9.06 -0.75 -12.83
N VAL A 141 -8.15 -0.71 -13.80
CA VAL A 141 -8.08 -1.69 -14.90
C VAL A 141 -7.72 -3.09 -14.39
N VAL A 142 -6.85 -3.19 -13.38
CA VAL A 142 -6.50 -4.48 -12.77
C VAL A 142 -7.65 -5.00 -11.91
N ALA A 143 -8.24 -4.14 -11.08
CA ALA A 143 -9.34 -4.50 -10.18
C ALA A 143 -10.63 -4.89 -10.92
N GLU A 144 -10.81 -4.45 -12.17
CA GLU A 144 -11.90 -4.93 -13.04
C GLU A 144 -11.77 -6.41 -13.42
N LYS A 145 -10.57 -6.97 -13.36
CA LYS A 145 -10.26 -8.32 -13.86
C LYS A 145 -9.83 -9.29 -12.78
N ILE A 146 -9.21 -8.79 -11.71
CA ILE A 146 -8.55 -9.60 -10.68
C ILE A 146 -8.87 -9.01 -9.30
N PRO A 147 -9.26 -9.82 -8.30
CA PRO A 147 -9.40 -9.37 -6.91
C PRO A 147 -8.11 -8.68 -6.44
N THR A 148 -8.21 -7.41 -6.05
CA THR A 148 -7.03 -6.54 -5.93
C THR A 148 -6.84 -5.98 -4.52
N LEU A 149 -5.62 -6.13 -4.00
CA LEU A 149 -5.08 -5.33 -2.90
C LEU A 149 -4.35 -4.11 -3.50
N LEU A 150 -4.81 -2.90 -3.17
CA LEU A 150 -4.06 -1.67 -3.41
C LEU A 150 -3.15 -1.37 -2.21
N ILE A 151 -1.85 -1.21 -2.47
CA ILE A 151 -0.88 -0.69 -1.51
C ILE A 151 -0.44 0.71 -1.97
N LEU A 152 -0.89 1.73 -1.24
CA LEU A 152 -0.61 3.13 -1.54
C LEU A 152 0.61 3.63 -0.76
N PHE A 153 1.64 4.04 -1.50
CA PHE A 153 2.84 4.68 -0.96
C PHE A 153 2.71 6.20 -1.06
N SER A 154 2.71 6.90 0.06
CA SER A 154 2.57 8.36 0.05
C SER A 154 3.10 8.99 1.33
N GLY A 155 3.49 10.26 1.26
CA GLY A 155 3.86 11.01 2.46
C GLY A 155 2.65 11.52 3.25
N ARG A 156 1.44 11.37 2.70
CA ARG A 156 0.20 12.04 3.13
C ARG A 156 -1.05 11.39 2.52
N PRO A 157 -2.26 11.72 3.00
CA PRO A 157 -3.50 11.35 2.34
C PRO A 157 -3.57 11.85 0.90
N MET A 158 -4.06 11.00 0.00
CA MET A 158 -4.24 11.29 -1.42
C MET A 158 -5.73 11.19 -1.79
N VAL A 159 -6.13 11.80 -2.89
CA VAL A 159 -7.46 11.60 -3.48
C VAL A 159 -7.66 10.12 -3.77
N LEU A 160 -8.68 9.53 -3.17
CA LEU A 160 -9.13 8.16 -3.43
C LEU A 160 -10.42 8.25 -4.25
N GLU A 161 -10.28 8.19 -5.57
CA GLU A 161 -11.42 8.30 -6.48
C GLU A 161 -12.42 7.15 -6.25
N PRO A 162 -13.73 7.38 -6.43
CA PRO A 162 -14.74 6.35 -6.21
C PRO A 162 -14.44 5.01 -6.91
N PRO A 163 -14.01 4.95 -8.19
CA PRO A 163 -13.68 3.68 -8.84
C PRO A 163 -12.56 2.89 -8.16
N VAL A 164 -11.56 3.58 -7.60
CA VAL A 164 -10.46 2.95 -6.85
C VAL A 164 -11.01 2.28 -5.59
N LEU A 165 -11.84 3.01 -4.83
CA LEU A 165 -12.45 2.50 -3.60
C LEU A 165 -13.49 1.42 -3.86
N GLU A 166 -14.27 1.51 -4.94
CA GLU A 166 -15.33 0.56 -5.25
C GLU A 166 -14.77 -0.77 -5.73
N LYS A 167 -13.76 -0.74 -6.61
CA LYS A 167 -13.25 -1.95 -7.29
C LYS A 167 -12.15 -2.67 -6.52
N SER A 168 -11.33 -1.97 -5.74
CA SER A 168 -10.27 -2.64 -4.96
C SER A 168 -10.89 -3.44 -3.82
N GLU A 169 -10.50 -4.70 -3.62
CA GLU A 169 -11.00 -5.49 -2.49
C GLU A 169 -10.42 -4.98 -1.18
N ALA A 170 -9.12 -4.64 -1.14
CA ALA A 170 -8.47 -4.08 0.02
C ALA A 170 -7.59 -2.87 -0.34
N LEU A 171 -7.39 -2.00 0.66
CA LEU A 171 -6.55 -0.81 0.55
C LEU A 171 -5.69 -0.67 1.80
N VAL A 172 -4.38 -0.57 1.61
CA VAL A 172 -3.39 -0.32 2.65
C VAL A 172 -2.67 0.99 2.37
N ALA A 173 -2.66 1.91 3.34
CA ALA A 173 -1.74 3.04 3.35
C ALA A 173 -0.40 2.58 3.95
N ALA A 174 0.64 2.53 3.12
CA ALA A 174 1.98 2.08 3.50
C ALA A 174 2.94 3.22 3.87
N TRP A 175 2.53 4.46 3.61
CA TRP A 175 3.35 5.66 3.78
C TRP A 175 4.62 5.62 2.92
N PHE A 176 5.76 6.10 3.46
CA PHE A 176 7.10 5.79 2.97
C PHE A 176 7.83 4.86 3.96
N PRO A 177 7.70 3.53 3.80
CA PRO A 177 8.15 2.57 4.80
C PRO A 177 9.68 2.35 4.85
N GLY A 178 10.46 2.97 3.97
CA GLY A 178 11.92 2.87 4.03
C GLY A 178 12.44 1.57 3.41
N THR A 179 13.50 0.97 3.95
CA THR A 179 14.25 -0.09 3.25
C THR A 179 13.73 -1.52 3.44
N GLU A 180 12.85 -1.74 4.42
CA GLU A 180 12.51 -3.09 4.88
C GLU A 180 11.12 -3.53 4.41
N GLY A 181 10.94 -3.70 3.09
CA GLY A 181 9.66 -4.09 2.47
C GLY A 181 9.08 -5.42 2.99
N GLN A 182 9.89 -6.25 3.64
CA GLN A 182 9.45 -7.45 4.37
C GLN A 182 8.40 -7.12 5.45
N GLY A 183 8.46 -5.94 6.06
CA GLY A 183 7.46 -5.54 7.04
C GLY A 183 6.06 -5.34 6.41
N ILE A 184 5.97 -5.09 5.11
CA ILE A 184 4.68 -5.09 4.40
C ILE A 184 4.19 -6.53 4.23
N ALA A 185 5.05 -7.41 3.71
CA ALA A 185 4.75 -8.83 3.48
C ALA A 185 4.27 -9.53 4.76
N ASP A 186 4.94 -9.28 5.89
CA ASP A 186 4.59 -9.83 7.21
C ASP A 186 3.11 -9.61 7.57
N VAL A 187 2.57 -8.43 7.26
CA VAL A 187 1.19 -8.08 7.63
C VAL A 187 0.21 -8.55 6.56
N ILE A 188 0.53 -8.37 5.27
CA ILE A 188 -0.41 -8.72 4.20
C ILE A 188 -0.64 -10.24 4.08
N PHE A 189 0.32 -11.06 4.52
CA PHE A 189 0.21 -12.52 4.58
C PHE A 189 -0.14 -13.06 5.97
N GLY A 190 -0.42 -12.20 6.95
CA GLY A 190 -0.97 -12.59 8.25
C GLY A 190 0.04 -13.15 9.27
N ASP A 191 1.34 -12.90 9.10
CA ASP A 191 2.33 -13.20 10.16
C ASP A 191 2.13 -12.26 11.37
N TYR A 192 1.62 -11.06 11.11
CA TYR A 192 1.25 -10.05 12.10
C TYR A 192 -0.08 -9.38 11.73
N ASP A 193 -0.80 -8.89 12.72
CA ASP A 193 -2.02 -8.11 12.52
C ASP A 193 -1.74 -6.65 12.13
N PHE A 194 -2.66 -6.06 11.37
CA PHE A 194 -2.72 -4.61 11.21
C PHE A 194 -3.04 -3.93 12.55
N VAL A 195 -2.14 -3.06 13.01
CA VAL A 195 -2.31 -2.27 14.24
C VAL A 195 -2.25 -0.77 14.01
N GLY A 196 -1.78 -0.34 12.83
CA GLY A 196 -1.62 1.07 12.50
C GLY A 196 -2.96 1.80 12.47
N LYS A 197 -2.94 3.05 12.95
CA LYS A 197 -4.07 3.98 12.93
C LYS A 197 -3.65 5.25 12.22
N LEU A 198 -4.57 5.87 11.49
CA LEU A 198 -4.31 7.11 10.76
C LEU A 198 -3.83 8.20 11.72
N PRO A 199 -2.61 8.74 11.53
CA PRO A 199 -2.12 9.86 12.35
C PRO A 199 -2.63 11.22 11.84
N VAL A 200 -3.34 11.23 10.71
CA VAL A 200 -3.92 12.41 10.06
C VAL A 200 -5.28 12.04 9.45
N SER A 201 -6.20 13.00 9.37
CA SER A 201 -7.50 12.79 8.73
C SER A 201 -7.33 12.58 7.22
N TRP A 202 -8.06 11.63 6.65
CA TRP A 202 -8.14 11.44 5.20
C TRP A 202 -9.34 12.23 4.66
N PHE A 203 -9.10 13.20 3.78
CA PHE A 203 -10.16 14.01 3.17
C PHE A 203 -10.94 13.23 2.11
N LYS A 204 -12.19 13.62 1.86
CA LYS A 204 -12.99 13.15 0.71
C LYS A 204 -12.61 13.87 -0.57
N HIS A 205 -12.44 15.20 -0.47
CA HIS A 205 -12.07 16.07 -1.57
C HIS A 205 -11.07 17.15 -1.10
N VAL A 206 -10.21 17.63 -1.98
CA VAL A 206 -9.13 18.58 -1.63
C VAL A 206 -9.67 19.93 -1.16
N GLU A 207 -10.88 20.29 -1.57
CA GLU A 207 -11.57 21.53 -1.17
C GLU A 207 -11.92 21.55 0.33
N GLN A 208 -11.86 20.40 1.02
CA GLN A 208 -12.05 20.33 2.48
C GLN A 208 -10.82 20.80 3.26
N LEU A 209 -9.68 21.00 2.61
CA LEU A 209 -8.44 21.35 3.28
C LEU A 209 -8.42 22.83 3.69
N PRO A 210 -7.90 23.17 4.89
CA PRO A 210 -7.33 22.26 5.90
C PRO A 210 -8.39 21.49 6.70
N LEU A 211 -8.21 20.16 6.86
CA LEU A 211 -9.11 19.28 7.59
C LEU A 211 -8.44 18.68 8.84
N ASN A 212 -8.67 19.32 9.99
CA ASN A 212 -8.15 18.88 11.29
C ASN A 212 -9.28 18.37 12.18
N ALA A 213 -8.95 17.49 13.14
CA ALA A 213 -9.95 16.84 14.02
C ALA A 213 -10.70 17.81 14.95
N ASP A 214 -10.15 19.01 15.18
CA ASP A 214 -10.75 20.10 15.95
C ASP A 214 -11.58 21.08 15.10
N ALA A 215 -11.70 20.84 13.79
CA ALA A 215 -12.49 21.69 12.91
C ALA A 215 -13.98 21.65 13.26
N LYS A 216 -14.66 22.81 13.18
CA LYS A 216 -16.10 22.93 13.43
C LYS A 216 -16.95 22.02 12.53
N LEU A 217 -16.50 21.82 11.28
CA LEU A 217 -17.12 20.93 10.31
C LEU A 217 -16.09 19.85 9.95
N TYR A 218 -16.14 18.74 10.68
CA TYR A 218 -15.24 17.61 10.50
C TYR A 218 -15.96 16.46 9.77
N ASP A 219 -15.72 16.34 8.47
CA ASP A 219 -16.33 15.33 7.60
C ASP A 219 -15.29 14.57 6.75
N PRO A 220 -14.40 13.79 7.38
CA PRO A 220 -13.36 13.03 6.68
C PRO A 220 -13.92 11.82 5.92
N LEU A 221 -13.17 11.35 4.92
CA LEU A 221 -13.36 10.03 4.33
C LEU A 221 -12.99 8.93 5.34
N PHE A 222 -11.83 9.10 5.98
CA PHE A 222 -11.39 8.28 7.11
C PHE A 222 -10.92 9.21 8.25
N PRO A 223 -11.51 9.13 9.45
CA PRO A 223 -11.16 10.03 10.54
C PRO A 223 -9.77 9.75 11.11
N LEU A 224 -9.21 10.73 11.81
CA LEU A 224 -8.02 10.56 12.64
C LEU A 224 -8.20 9.34 13.57
N GLY A 225 -7.20 8.49 13.66
CA GLY A 225 -7.24 7.27 14.45
C GLY A 225 -7.97 6.09 13.79
N PHE A 226 -8.48 6.23 12.56
CA PHE A 226 -9.07 5.12 11.82
C PHE A 226 -8.02 4.08 11.38
N GLY A 227 -8.40 2.82 11.34
CA GLY A 227 -7.59 1.72 10.81
C GLY A 227 -8.23 0.40 11.16
N LEU A 228 -8.49 -0.44 10.16
CA LEU A 228 -9.09 -1.75 10.34
C LEU A 228 -8.06 -2.75 10.89
N THR A 229 -8.56 -3.81 11.51
CA THR A 229 -7.77 -4.99 11.90
C THR A 229 -8.08 -6.14 10.93
N SER A 230 -7.10 -6.98 10.64
CA SER A 230 -7.25 -8.19 9.81
C SER A 230 -8.18 -9.23 10.44
N ASN A 231 -8.20 -9.31 11.77
CA ASN A 231 -8.98 -10.28 12.55
C ASN A 231 -10.26 -9.67 13.15
N SER A 232 -11.25 -9.34 12.33
CA SER A 232 -12.62 -9.11 12.82
C SER A 232 -13.56 -10.21 12.34
N GLY A 233 -13.23 -11.45 12.71
CA GLY A 233 -14.27 -12.41 13.09
C GLY A 233 -14.73 -12.03 14.50
N LEU A 234 -15.88 -11.38 14.62
CA LEU A 234 -16.69 -11.14 15.83
C LEU A 234 -15.98 -11.33 17.19
N THR A 235 -15.60 -10.22 17.84
CA THR A 235 -15.68 -10.15 19.31
C THR A 235 -16.45 -8.88 19.67
N SER A 236 -17.70 -9.06 20.14
CA SER A 236 -18.44 -8.00 20.83
C SER A 236 -17.69 -7.59 22.10
N PRO A 237 -17.76 -6.31 22.51
CA PRO A 237 -17.30 -5.91 23.84
C PRO A 237 -18.21 -6.55 24.90
N VAL A 238 -17.58 -7.17 25.90
CA VAL A 238 -18.21 -7.49 27.20
C VAL A 238 -18.26 -6.22 28.02
#